data_AF-A0A7J4U9M7-F1
#
_entry.id   AF-A0A7J4U9M7-F1
#
_cell.length_a   1.000
_cell.length_b   1.000
_cell.length_c   1.000
_cell.angle_alpha   90.00
_cell.angle_beta   90.00
_cell.angle_gamma   90.00
#
_symmetry.space_group_name_H-M   'P 1'
#
loop_
_entity.id
_entity.type
_entity.pdbx_description
1 polymer ?
#
loop_
_entity_poly.entity_id
_entity_poly.type
_entity_poly.pdbx_seq_one_letter_code
_entity_poly.pdbx_strand_id
1 'polypeptide(L)'
;MKIIKKYEYKLSEGNLDKDIDKFIKEAKNGTYQMDHRYGQEGLKIIKAYFRMIKDEFKNENYKVARDCYKKLMFLLLQNEENYFDYEDIVGRLNFKEYITNYFTCLIKLCTVEELFNEYMEYLKVKEDYYFPEAEKTILECLTTEQFAQFRILLEQKAKEIKHDDYAMQDILTFLLDIARKKEHNEEKFKELSMKFAPILGYGDLKQFLEDYEDDR
;
A
#
# COMPACT_ATOMS: atom_id res chain seq x y z
N MET A 1 13.96 36.82 -5.46
CA MET A 1 13.51 35.64 -6.22
C MET A 1 14.39 34.45 -5.80
N LYS A 2 13.89 33.52 -4.98
CA LYS A 2 14.67 32.33 -4.59
C LYS A 2 14.68 31.36 -5.77
N ILE A 3 15.83 31.19 -6.40
CA ILE A 3 16.05 30.10 -7.36
C ILE A 3 16.01 28.80 -6.55
N ILE A 4 14.88 28.11 -6.54
CA ILE A 4 14.80 26.74 -6.04
C ILE A 4 15.48 25.89 -7.11
N LYS A 5 16.76 25.57 -6.94
CA LYS A 5 17.47 24.62 -7.82
C LYS A 5 16.65 23.33 -7.85
N LYS A 6 16.02 23.01 -9.00
CA LYS A 6 15.44 21.69 -9.23
C LYS A 6 16.59 20.69 -9.27
N TYR A 7 16.67 19.81 -8.28
CA TYR A 7 17.57 18.67 -8.33
C TYR A 7 17.03 17.71 -9.40
N GLU A 8 17.79 17.60 -10.49
CA GLU A 8 17.56 16.68 -11.60
C GLU A 8 18.50 15.49 -11.39
N TYR A 9 17.95 14.40 -10.85
CA TYR A 9 18.70 13.17 -10.67
C TYR A 9 18.92 12.54 -12.05
N LYS A 10 20.15 12.11 -12.34
CA LYS A 10 20.50 11.45 -13.59
C LYS A 10 20.70 9.96 -13.33
N LEU A 11 19.92 9.13 -14.03
CA LEU A 11 20.04 7.66 -13.97
C LEU A 11 21.48 7.23 -14.22
N SER A 12 22.02 6.40 -13.32
CA SER A 12 23.37 5.87 -13.42
C SER A 12 23.43 4.53 -14.16
N GLU A 13 22.34 3.76 -14.12
CA GLU A 13 22.24 2.42 -14.73
C GLU A 13 21.48 2.40 -16.09
N GLY A 14 21.28 3.57 -16.69
CA GLY A 14 20.69 3.74 -18.02
C GLY A 14 19.16 3.57 -18.09
N ASN A 15 18.53 2.87 -17.14
CA ASN A 15 17.08 2.83 -16.98
C ASN A 15 16.66 2.87 -15.50
N LEU A 16 15.41 3.28 -15.25
CA LEU A 16 14.87 3.49 -13.91
C LEU A 16 14.86 2.22 -13.07
N ASP A 17 14.49 1.09 -13.67
CA ASP A 17 14.36 -0.20 -13.00
C ASP A 17 15.69 -0.67 -12.38
N LYS A 18 16.77 -0.65 -13.18
CA LYS A 18 18.12 -1.03 -12.73
C LYS A 18 18.70 -0.06 -11.72
N ASP A 19 18.38 1.22 -11.88
CA ASP A 19 18.89 2.26 -11.00
C ASP A 19 18.26 2.15 -9.60
N ILE A 20 16.96 1.81 -9.53
CA ILE A 20 16.27 1.45 -8.28
C ILE A 20 16.87 0.17 -7.67
N ASP A 21 17.18 -0.86 -8.47
CA ASP A 21 17.80 -2.10 -7.95
C ASP A 21 19.16 -1.82 -7.31
N LYS A 22 19.97 -0.98 -7.95
CA LYS A 22 21.25 -0.53 -7.39
C LYS A 22 21.06 0.26 -6.11
N PHE A 23 20.14 1.21 -6.10
CA PHE A 23 19.81 1.99 -4.91
C PHE A 23 19.38 1.09 -3.74
N ILE A 24 18.49 0.12 -3.99
CA ILE A 24 18.07 -0.86 -2.99
C ILE A 24 19.27 -1.62 -2.45
N LYS A 25 20.14 -2.13 -3.33
CA LYS A 25 21.36 -2.85 -2.91
C LYS A 25 22.26 -1.98 -2.03
N GLU A 26 22.45 -0.72 -2.39
CA GLU A 26 23.24 0.24 -1.60
C GLU A 26 22.57 0.52 -0.24
N ALA A 27 21.26 0.71 -0.22
CA ALA A 27 20.49 0.89 1.02
C ALA A 27 20.63 -0.32 1.95
N LYS A 28 20.49 -1.54 1.42
CA LYS A 28 20.67 -2.79 2.19
C LYS A 28 22.07 -2.96 2.77
N ASN A 29 23.08 -2.37 2.14
CA ASN A 29 24.45 -2.36 2.65
C ASN A 29 24.73 -1.25 3.67
N GLY A 30 23.72 -0.48 4.08
CA GLY A 30 23.84 0.58 5.08
C GLY A 30 24.33 1.93 4.53
N THR A 31 24.40 2.12 3.20
CA THR A 31 24.86 3.39 2.60
C THR A 31 24.07 4.59 3.09
N TYR A 32 22.77 4.41 3.36
CA TYR A 32 21.87 5.46 3.84
C TYR A 32 21.51 5.32 5.33
N GLN A 33 22.25 4.49 6.07
CA GLN A 33 22.04 4.39 7.51
C GLN A 33 22.34 5.75 8.15
N MET A 34 21.39 6.30 8.91
CA MET A 34 21.43 7.68 9.45
C MET A 34 21.27 8.81 8.41
N ASP A 35 20.65 8.56 7.25
CA ASP A 35 20.41 9.60 6.21
C ASP A 35 19.70 10.85 6.77
N HIS A 36 18.84 10.68 7.78
CA HIS A 36 18.20 11.78 8.51
C HIS A 36 19.20 12.75 9.19
N ARG A 37 20.39 12.27 9.57
CA ARG A 37 21.48 13.06 10.18
C ARG A 37 22.43 13.68 9.17
N TYR A 38 22.50 13.14 7.95
CA TYR A 38 23.53 13.48 6.95
C TYR A 38 22.96 14.04 5.64
N GLY A 39 21.97 14.92 5.74
CA GLY A 39 21.52 15.75 4.61
C GLY A 39 20.44 15.12 3.72
N GLN A 40 19.89 13.96 4.11
CA GLN A 40 18.73 13.31 3.49
C GLN A 40 18.92 13.00 2.00
N GLU A 41 20.09 12.50 1.62
CA GLU A 41 20.40 12.21 0.23
C GLU A 41 19.63 11.00 -0.29
N GLY A 42 19.49 9.95 0.52
CA GLY A 42 18.63 8.80 0.23
C GLY A 42 17.19 9.24 -0.04
N LEU A 43 16.62 10.08 0.84
CA LEU A 43 15.28 10.63 0.65
C LEU A 43 15.14 11.48 -0.64
N LYS A 44 16.17 12.26 -1.00
CA LYS A 44 16.15 13.04 -2.26
C LYS A 44 16.14 12.13 -3.49
N ILE A 45 16.92 11.05 -3.46
CA ILE A 45 16.97 10.06 -4.52
C ILE A 45 15.61 9.34 -4.64
N ILE A 46 15.04 8.87 -3.53
CA ILE A 46 13.69 8.27 -3.49
C ILE A 46 12.64 9.21 -4.09
N LYS A 47 12.65 10.50 -3.69
CA LYS A 47 11.74 11.51 -4.26
C LYS A 47 11.96 11.75 -5.75
N ALA A 48 13.18 11.60 -6.25
CA ALA A 48 13.46 11.66 -7.68
C ALA A 48 12.90 10.45 -8.41
N TYR A 49 13.11 9.24 -7.88
CA TYR A 49 12.54 8.02 -8.46
C TYR A 49 11.02 8.06 -8.50
N PHE A 50 10.32 8.41 -7.42
CA PHE A 50 8.86 8.49 -7.47
C PHE A 50 8.34 9.50 -8.50
N ARG A 51 9.06 10.59 -8.76
CA ARG A 51 8.72 11.52 -9.86
C ARG A 51 8.86 10.84 -11.23
N MET A 52 9.97 10.13 -11.46
CA MET A 52 10.19 9.39 -12.71
C MET A 52 9.17 8.27 -12.90
N ILE A 53 8.87 7.50 -11.84
CA ILE A 53 7.83 6.45 -11.87
C ILE A 53 6.47 7.06 -12.20
N LYS A 54 6.13 8.22 -11.63
CA LYS A 54 4.89 8.93 -11.95
C LYS A 54 4.85 9.39 -13.41
N ASP A 55 5.98 9.74 -14.01
CA ASP A 55 6.04 10.09 -15.42
C ASP A 55 5.89 8.84 -16.32
N GLU A 56 6.47 7.70 -15.96
CA GLU A 56 6.18 6.40 -16.61
C GLU A 56 4.70 6.04 -16.53
N PHE A 57 4.07 6.25 -15.36
CA PHE A 57 2.63 6.04 -15.16
C PHE A 57 1.78 6.93 -16.09
N LYS A 58 2.07 8.23 -16.18
CA LYS A 58 1.36 9.16 -17.06
C LYS A 58 1.54 8.84 -18.54
N ASN A 59 2.68 8.28 -18.91
CA ASN A 59 2.98 7.83 -20.27
C ASN A 59 2.40 6.43 -20.56
N GLU A 60 1.56 5.89 -19.67
CA GLU A 60 0.93 4.57 -19.80
C GLU A 60 1.91 3.39 -19.84
N ASN A 61 3.16 3.60 -19.41
CA ASN A 61 4.16 2.54 -19.22
C ASN A 61 3.89 1.79 -17.90
N TYR A 62 2.66 1.29 -17.73
CA TYR A 62 2.15 0.74 -16.48
C TYR A 62 3.01 -0.41 -15.95
N LYS A 63 3.63 -1.21 -16.83
CA LYS A 63 4.51 -2.31 -16.41
C LYS A 63 5.75 -1.80 -15.68
N VAL A 64 6.46 -0.83 -16.28
CA VAL A 64 7.64 -0.21 -15.67
C VAL A 64 7.24 0.50 -14.37
N ALA A 65 6.14 1.26 -14.41
CA ALA A 65 5.64 1.96 -13.24
C ALA A 65 5.31 0.99 -12.09
N ARG A 66 4.59 -0.10 -12.37
CA ARG A 66 4.24 -1.14 -11.39
C ARG A 66 5.46 -1.76 -10.73
N ASP A 67 6.41 -2.21 -11.54
CA ASP A 67 7.61 -2.90 -11.06
C ASP A 67 8.45 -1.95 -10.18
N CYS A 68 8.60 -0.68 -10.60
CA CYS A 68 9.34 0.33 -9.84
C CYS A 68 8.61 0.78 -8.55
N TYR A 69 7.28 0.95 -8.61
CA TYR A 69 6.48 1.26 -7.41
C TYR A 69 6.61 0.15 -6.38
N LYS A 70 6.44 -1.12 -6.77
CA LYS A 70 6.58 -2.27 -5.87
C LYS A 70 7.94 -2.26 -5.18
N LYS A 71 9.03 -2.18 -5.95
CA LYS A 71 10.40 -2.16 -5.43
C LYS A 71 10.63 -1.09 -4.36
N LEU A 72 10.27 0.16 -4.66
CA LEU A 72 10.50 1.27 -3.71
C LEU A 72 9.53 1.26 -2.55
N MET A 73 8.23 1.04 -2.79
CA MET A 73 7.25 1.03 -1.71
C MET A 73 7.54 -0.08 -0.71
N PHE A 74 7.89 -1.28 -1.19
CA PHE A 74 8.15 -2.42 -0.32
C PHE A 74 9.45 -2.22 0.47
N LEU A 75 10.48 -1.64 -0.13
CA LEU A 75 11.69 -1.24 0.61
C LEU A 75 11.33 -0.30 1.77
N LEU A 76 10.44 0.67 1.52
CA LEU A 76 10.11 1.72 2.49
C LEU A 76 9.16 1.26 3.59
N LEU A 77 8.38 0.20 3.36
CA LEU A 77 7.45 -0.37 4.33
C LEU A 77 8.06 -1.52 5.15
N GLN A 78 9.24 -2.03 4.75
CA GLN A 78 9.94 -3.09 5.49
C GLN A 78 10.47 -2.57 6.84
N ASN A 79 9.73 -2.86 7.91
CA ASN A 79 10.03 -2.50 9.29
C ASN A 79 11.36 -3.07 9.81
N GLU A 80 11.71 -4.30 9.41
CA GLU A 80 12.81 -5.06 10.01
C GLU A 80 14.20 -4.47 9.77
N GLU A 81 14.36 -3.66 8.71
CA GLU A 81 15.69 -3.23 8.28
C GLU A 81 15.96 -1.72 8.54
N ASN A 82 14.95 -0.98 9.03
CA ASN A 82 14.95 0.43 9.45
C ASN A 82 16.02 1.31 8.76
N TYR A 83 16.07 1.27 7.42
CA TYR A 83 17.15 1.87 6.63
C TYR A 83 17.21 3.40 6.73
N PHE A 84 16.11 4.03 7.12
CA PHE A 84 15.92 5.47 6.98
C PHE A 84 15.32 6.19 8.20
N ASP A 85 15.04 5.48 9.30
CA ASP A 85 14.19 5.93 10.42
C ASP A 85 12.77 6.34 9.98
N TYR A 86 11.83 5.45 10.31
CA TYR A 86 10.55 5.23 9.63
C TYR A 86 9.53 6.39 9.67
N GLU A 87 9.42 7.08 10.80
CA GLU A 87 8.45 8.19 10.98
C GLU A 87 8.68 9.36 10.02
N ASP A 88 9.93 9.55 9.56
CA ASP A 88 10.30 10.69 8.74
C ASP A 88 10.01 10.51 7.25
N ILE A 89 9.88 9.28 6.73
CA ILE A 89 9.77 9.07 5.28
C ILE A 89 8.32 9.01 4.79
N VAL A 90 7.46 8.22 5.45
CA VAL A 90 6.05 8.12 5.04
C VAL A 90 5.36 9.48 5.19
N GLY A 91 5.58 10.18 6.30
CA GLY A 91 5.00 11.51 6.53
C GLY A 91 5.52 12.61 5.57
N ARG A 92 6.68 12.41 4.93
CA ARG A 92 7.29 13.39 4.00
C ARG A 92 7.10 13.02 2.53
N LEU A 93 6.42 11.92 2.24
CA LEU A 93 6.09 11.43 0.91
C LEU A 93 4.58 11.42 0.70
N ASN A 94 4.13 11.63 -0.53
CA ASN A 94 2.71 11.49 -0.87
C ASN A 94 2.37 10.00 -1.09
N PHE A 95 2.54 9.18 -0.06
CA PHE A 95 2.49 7.72 -0.17
C PHE A 95 1.12 7.21 -0.64
N LYS A 96 0.06 7.89 -0.21
CA LYS A 96 -1.32 7.72 -0.66
C LYS A 96 -1.43 7.67 -2.19
N GLU A 97 -0.82 8.64 -2.87
CA GLU A 97 -0.81 8.72 -4.33
C GLU A 97 -0.04 7.55 -4.97
N TYR A 98 1.09 7.16 -4.38
CA TYR A 98 1.90 6.06 -4.91
C TYR A 98 1.18 4.71 -4.78
N ILE A 99 0.47 4.49 -3.68
CA ILE A 99 -0.39 3.31 -3.48
C ILE A 99 -1.51 3.30 -4.53
N THR A 100 -2.24 4.41 -4.69
CA THR A 100 -3.29 4.51 -5.72
C THR A 100 -2.75 4.19 -7.12
N ASN A 101 -1.61 4.76 -7.51
CA ASN A 101 -1.02 4.53 -8.82
C ASN A 101 -0.55 3.07 -9.00
N TYR A 102 0.06 2.49 -7.97
CA TYR A 102 0.50 1.09 -7.98
C TYR A 102 -0.69 0.12 -8.16
N PHE A 103 -1.75 0.26 -7.37
CA PHE A 103 -2.96 -0.56 -7.51
C PHE A 103 -3.68 -0.31 -8.83
N THR A 104 -3.65 0.93 -9.36
CA THR A 104 -4.15 1.22 -10.71
C THR A 104 -3.36 0.45 -11.77
N CYS A 105 -2.03 0.38 -11.67
CA CYS A 105 -1.22 -0.42 -12.58
C CYS A 105 -1.56 -1.91 -12.48
N LEU A 106 -1.72 -2.45 -11.26
CA LEU A 106 -2.11 -3.84 -11.05
C LEU A 106 -3.45 -4.15 -11.71
N ILE A 107 -4.47 -3.32 -11.48
CA ILE A 107 -5.81 -3.49 -12.08
C ILE A 107 -5.76 -3.48 -13.62
N LYS A 108 -4.87 -2.68 -14.22
CA LYS A 108 -4.70 -2.62 -15.68
C LYS A 108 -3.94 -3.79 -16.29
N LEU A 109 -3.07 -4.45 -15.52
CA LEU A 109 -2.11 -5.42 -16.06
C LEU A 109 -2.39 -6.86 -15.64
N CYS A 110 -3.04 -7.05 -14.50
CA CYS A 110 -3.17 -8.33 -13.83
C CYS A 110 -4.58 -8.90 -13.98
N THR A 111 -4.66 -10.22 -13.91
CA THR A 111 -5.90 -10.93 -13.60
C THR A 111 -6.36 -10.62 -12.17
N VAL A 112 -7.62 -10.93 -11.85
CA VAL A 112 -8.17 -10.73 -10.49
C VAL A 112 -7.40 -11.54 -9.45
N GLU A 113 -6.96 -12.75 -9.81
CA GLU A 113 -6.17 -13.62 -8.92
C GLU A 113 -4.77 -13.05 -8.66
N GLU A 114 -4.09 -12.55 -9.70
CA GLU A 114 -2.80 -11.87 -9.54
C GLU A 114 -2.93 -10.59 -8.70
N LEU A 115 -3.97 -9.79 -8.93
CA LEU A 115 -4.26 -8.61 -8.11
C LEU A 115 -4.49 -8.99 -6.64
N PHE A 116 -5.24 -10.07 -6.39
CA PHE A 116 -5.49 -10.57 -5.04
C PHE A 116 -4.20 -11.00 -4.35
N ASN A 117 -3.34 -11.76 -5.04
CA ASN A 117 -2.06 -12.20 -4.50
C ASN A 117 -1.12 -11.01 -4.18
N GLU A 118 -1.07 -10.00 -5.06
CA GLU A 118 -0.31 -8.77 -4.82
C GLU A 118 -0.87 -7.97 -3.65
N TYR A 119 -2.21 -7.90 -3.49
CA TYR A 119 -2.84 -7.29 -2.33
C TYR A 119 -2.46 -8.02 -1.02
N MET A 120 -2.45 -9.36 -1.01
CA MET A 120 -2.00 -10.14 0.15
C MET A 120 -0.54 -9.87 0.50
N GLU A 121 0.33 -9.74 -0.50
CA GLU A 121 1.75 -9.41 -0.29
C GLU A 121 1.91 -8.01 0.30
N TYR A 122 1.17 -7.04 -0.25
CA TYR A 122 1.13 -5.67 0.26
C TYR A 122 0.69 -5.59 1.72
N LEU A 123 -0.38 -6.30 2.10
CA LEU A 123 -0.86 -6.34 3.49
C LEU A 123 0.19 -6.88 4.47
N LYS A 124 0.97 -7.89 4.06
CA LYS A 124 2.08 -8.41 4.88
C LYS A 124 3.19 -7.40 5.06
N VAL A 125 3.49 -6.62 4.03
CA VAL A 125 4.64 -5.70 4.03
C VAL A 125 4.31 -4.39 4.73
N LYS A 126 3.08 -3.88 4.63
CA LYS A 126 2.69 -2.63 5.30
C LYS A 126 2.56 -2.79 6.83
N GLU A 127 2.33 -4.02 7.30
CA GLU A 127 2.03 -4.36 8.71
C GLU A 127 1.02 -3.37 9.33
N ASP A 128 1.45 -2.58 10.32
CA ASP A 128 0.61 -1.66 11.10
C ASP A 128 0.22 -0.37 10.36
N TYR A 129 0.72 -0.15 9.14
CA TYR A 129 0.43 1.07 8.40
C TYR A 129 -0.96 1.00 7.80
N TYR A 130 -1.80 1.98 8.14
CA TYR A 130 -3.11 2.11 7.55
C TYR A 130 -3.09 3.05 6.34
N PHE A 131 -3.31 2.48 5.16
CA PHE A 131 -3.44 3.22 3.90
C PHE A 131 -4.69 2.74 3.15
N PRO A 132 -5.87 3.36 3.39
CA PRO A 132 -7.14 2.96 2.77
C PRO A 132 -7.16 3.15 1.25
N GLU A 133 -6.13 3.80 0.68
CA GLU A 133 -6.02 4.06 -0.74
C GLU A 133 -5.95 2.78 -1.59
N ALA A 134 -5.42 1.67 -1.05
CA ALA A 134 -5.38 0.39 -1.75
C ALA A 134 -6.80 -0.14 -1.97
N GLU A 135 -7.56 -0.28 -0.88
CA GLU A 135 -8.94 -0.78 -0.86
C GLU A 135 -9.86 0.14 -1.65
N LYS A 136 -9.71 1.47 -1.47
CA LYS A 136 -10.47 2.46 -2.24
C LYS A 136 -10.24 2.31 -3.74
N THR A 137 -8.99 2.17 -4.17
CA THR A 137 -8.66 2.00 -5.59
C THR A 137 -9.30 0.72 -6.15
N ILE A 138 -9.23 -0.39 -5.41
CA ILE A 138 -9.88 -1.66 -5.78
C ILE A 138 -11.40 -1.50 -5.90
N LEU A 139 -12.04 -0.81 -4.95
CA LEU A 139 -13.50 -0.60 -4.95
C LEU A 139 -13.98 0.24 -6.13
N GLU A 140 -13.22 1.28 -6.49
CA GLU A 140 -13.59 2.27 -7.49
C GLU A 140 -13.24 1.84 -8.92
N CYS A 141 -12.15 1.08 -9.10
CA CYS A 141 -11.60 0.82 -10.44
C CYS A 141 -11.92 -0.57 -11.00
N LEU A 142 -12.25 -1.56 -10.17
CA LEU A 142 -12.69 -2.86 -10.68
C LEU A 142 -14.11 -2.77 -11.27
N THR A 143 -14.30 -3.40 -12.43
CA THR A 143 -15.65 -3.63 -12.98
C THR A 143 -16.50 -4.48 -12.02
N THR A 144 -17.83 -4.46 -12.17
CA THR A 144 -18.74 -5.24 -11.32
C THR A 144 -18.39 -6.73 -11.29
N GLU A 145 -18.04 -7.32 -12.45
CA GLU A 145 -17.67 -8.73 -12.56
C GLU A 145 -16.34 -9.03 -11.87
N GLN A 146 -15.30 -8.23 -12.15
CA GLN A 146 -13.99 -8.39 -11.52
C GLN A 146 -14.07 -8.21 -10.00
N PHE A 147 -14.84 -7.21 -9.54
CA PHE A 147 -15.05 -6.98 -8.12
C PHE A 147 -15.77 -8.15 -7.45
N ALA A 148 -16.77 -8.75 -8.10
CA ALA A 148 -17.44 -9.93 -7.57
C ALA A 148 -16.47 -11.11 -7.40
N GLN A 149 -15.59 -11.35 -8.37
CA GLN A 149 -14.53 -12.36 -8.29
C GLN A 149 -13.54 -12.04 -7.15
N PHE A 150 -13.08 -10.80 -7.06
CA PHE A 150 -12.16 -10.35 -5.99
C PHE A 150 -12.79 -10.52 -4.60
N ARG A 151 -14.08 -10.18 -4.45
CA ARG A 151 -14.82 -10.35 -3.20
C ARG A 151 -14.89 -11.81 -2.77
N ILE A 152 -15.09 -12.74 -3.71
CA ILE A 152 -15.09 -14.18 -3.39
C ILE A 152 -13.74 -14.60 -2.80
N LEU A 153 -12.62 -14.11 -3.35
CA LEU A 153 -11.29 -14.41 -2.82
C LEU A 153 -11.08 -13.82 -1.42
N LEU A 154 -11.51 -12.58 -1.18
CA LEU A 154 -11.50 -11.97 0.17
C LEU A 154 -12.33 -12.79 1.17
N GLU A 155 -13.56 -13.15 0.81
CA GLU A 155 -14.47 -13.93 1.66
C GLU A 155 -13.93 -15.33 1.96
N GLN A 156 -13.22 -15.96 1.01
CA GLN A 156 -12.54 -17.23 1.24
C GLN A 156 -11.39 -17.05 2.22
N LYS A 157 -10.54 -16.04 2.02
CA LYS A 157 -9.38 -15.80 2.90
C LYS A 157 -9.80 -15.41 4.31
N ALA A 158 -10.86 -14.62 4.46
CA ALA A 158 -11.40 -14.20 5.74
C ALA A 158 -11.83 -15.36 6.65
N LYS A 159 -12.12 -16.54 6.10
CA LYS A 159 -12.45 -17.75 6.89
C LYS A 159 -11.24 -18.34 7.61
N GLU A 160 -10.04 -18.03 7.16
CA GLU A 160 -8.78 -18.57 7.68
C GLU A 160 -8.14 -17.65 8.73
N ILE A 161 -8.57 -16.39 8.78
CA ILE A 161 -7.97 -15.34 9.63
C ILE A 161 -8.31 -15.58 11.09
N LYS A 162 -7.28 -15.55 11.93
CA LYS A 162 -7.37 -15.67 13.38
C LYS A 162 -6.96 -14.37 14.07
N HIS A 163 -7.15 -14.35 15.38
CA HIS A 163 -6.84 -13.19 16.21
C HIS A 163 -5.36 -12.79 16.18
N ASP A 164 -4.46 -13.75 15.98
CA ASP A 164 -3.02 -13.55 15.90
C ASP A 164 -2.51 -13.19 14.48
N ASP A 165 -3.39 -13.22 13.46
CA ASP A 165 -3.05 -12.89 12.07
C ASP A 165 -3.15 -11.38 11.79
N TYR A 166 -2.49 -10.53 12.59
CA TYR A 166 -2.62 -9.07 12.55
C TYR A 166 -2.49 -8.46 11.14
N ALA A 167 -1.48 -8.86 10.38
CA ALA A 167 -1.26 -8.34 9.03
C ALA A 167 -2.44 -8.58 8.07
N MET A 168 -3.23 -9.63 8.30
CA MET A 168 -4.37 -10.01 7.45
C MET A 168 -5.70 -9.45 7.96
N GLN A 169 -5.77 -8.92 9.18
CA GLN A 169 -7.02 -8.41 9.77
C GLN A 169 -7.68 -7.30 8.95
N ASP A 170 -6.91 -6.57 8.15
CA ASP A 170 -7.41 -5.56 7.20
C ASP A 170 -8.37 -6.13 6.15
N ILE A 171 -8.31 -7.43 5.87
CA ILE A 171 -9.30 -8.10 5.01
C ILE A 171 -10.69 -8.07 5.66
N LEU A 172 -10.76 -8.21 6.99
CA LEU A 172 -12.02 -8.18 7.74
C LEU A 172 -12.63 -6.77 7.72
N THR A 173 -11.81 -5.75 7.95
CA THR A 173 -12.24 -4.35 7.87
C THR A 173 -12.62 -3.95 6.45
N PHE A 174 -11.96 -4.51 5.42
CA PHE A 174 -12.33 -4.30 4.04
C PHE A 174 -13.69 -4.94 3.69
N LEU A 175 -13.99 -6.15 4.18
CA LEU A 175 -15.31 -6.77 3.99
C LEU A 175 -16.44 -5.97 4.67
N LEU A 176 -16.17 -5.35 5.81
CA LEU A 176 -17.09 -4.43 6.47
C LEU A 176 -17.34 -3.17 5.65
N ASP A 177 -16.28 -2.59 5.06
CA ASP A 177 -16.40 -1.46 4.13
C ASP A 177 -17.26 -1.80 2.93
N ILE A 178 -17.08 -3.00 2.36
CA ILE A 178 -17.87 -3.45 1.23
C ILE A 178 -19.36 -3.47 1.62
N ALA A 179 -19.70 -4.06 2.77
CA ALA A 179 -21.08 -4.13 3.23
C ALA A 179 -21.67 -2.73 3.51
N ARG A 180 -20.94 -1.87 4.23
CA ARG A 180 -21.43 -0.55 4.68
C ARG A 180 -21.42 0.51 3.56
N LYS A 181 -20.30 0.64 2.85
CA LYS A 181 -20.05 1.77 1.93
C LYS A 181 -20.40 1.45 0.48
N LYS A 182 -20.16 0.22 0.02
CA LYS A 182 -20.42 -0.15 -1.40
C LYS A 182 -21.80 -0.77 -1.59
N GLU A 183 -22.21 -1.67 -0.70
CA GLU A 183 -23.48 -2.39 -0.79
C GLU A 183 -24.62 -1.69 -0.03
N HIS A 184 -24.30 -0.77 0.89
CA HIS A 184 -25.25 -0.12 1.80
C HIS A 184 -26.17 -1.13 2.52
N ASN A 185 -25.61 -2.28 2.89
CA ASN A 185 -26.32 -3.40 3.50
C ASN A 185 -26.06 -3.46 5.01
N GLU A 186 -26.94 -2.80 5.76
CA GLU A 186 -26.88 -2.71 7.22
C GLU A 186 -26.94 -4.06 7.93
N GLU A 187 -27.74 -4.99 7.41
CA GLU A 187 -27.90 -6.31 8.01
C GLU A 187 -26.62 -7.12 7.88
N LYS A 188 -26.05 -7.16 6.67
CA LYS A 188 -24.77 -7.81 6.40
C LYS A 188 -23.63 -7.15 7.17
N PHE A 189 -23.61 -5.81 7.26
CA PHE A 189 -22.62 -5.11 8.06
C PHE A 189 -22.69 -5.55 9.53
N LYS A 190 -23.88 -5.59 10.14
CA LYS A 190 -24.05 -6.04 11.53
C LYS A 190 -23.63 -7.49 11.73
N GLU A 191 -23.98 -8.39 10.81
CA GLU A 191 -23.57 -9.80 10.86
C GLU A 191 -22.04 -9.93 10.84
N LEU A 192 -21.37 -9.23 9.91
CA LEU A 192 -19.92 -9.22 9.81
C LEU A 192 -19.28 -8.60 11.06
N SER A 193 -19.83 -7.51 11.60
CA SER A 193 -19.31 -6.87 12.81
C SER A 193 -19.37 -7.81 14.01
N MET A 194 -20.49 -8.51 14.20
CA MET A 194 -20.62 -9.53 15.27
C MET A 194 -19.61 -10.67 15.10
N LYS A 195 -19.34 -11.08 13.86
CA LYS A 195 -18.42 -12.16 13.54
C LYS A 195 -16.95 -11.76 13.72
N PHE A 196 -16.59 -10.55 13.29
CA PHE A 196 -15.19 -10.13 13.18
C PHE A 196 -14.67 -9.36 14.38
N ALA A 197 -15.53 -8.67 15.15
CA ALA A 197 -15.11 -7.92 16.34
C ALA A 197 -14.23 -8.75 17.31
N PRO A 198 -14.58 -10.01 17.66
CA PRO A 198 -13.72 -10.82 18.54
C PRO A 198 -12.36 -11.17 17.92
N ILE A 199 -12.30 -11.35 16.60
CA ILE A 199 -11.05 -11.64 15.88
C ILE A 199 -10.15 -10.40 15.88
N LEU A 200 -10.75 -9.21 15.75
CA LEU A 200 -10.07 -7.92 15.82
C LEU A 200 -9.72 -7.50 17.26
N GLY A 201 -9.95 -8.34 18.26
CA GLY A 201 -9.58 -8.09 19.66
C GLY A 201 -10.61 -7.33 20.48
N TYR A 202 -11.81 -7.11 19.96
CA TYR A 202 -12.89 -6.42 20.67
C TYR A 202 -13.71 -7.40 21.50
N GLY A 203 -13.76 -7.17 22.82
CA GLY A 203 -14.64 -7.90 23.74
C GLY A 203 -16.09 -7.39 23.76
N ASP A 204 -16.31 -6.17 23.25
CA ASP A 204 -17.62 -5.53 23.18
C ASP A 204 -17.88 -5.01 21.76
N LEU A 205 -19.02 -5.40 21.19
CA LEU A 205 -19.45 -4.95 19.87
C LEU A 205 -19.74 -3.45 19.84
N LYS A 206 -20.21 -2.87 20.95
CA LYS A 206 -20.48 -1.43 20.99
C LYS A 206 -19.19 -0.63 20.83
N GLN A 207 -18.15 -1.01 21.58
CA GLN A 207 -16.81 -0.42 21.44
C GLN A 207 -16.28 -0.58 20.02
N PHE A 208 -16.40 -1.77 19.43
CA PHE A 208 -15.98 -2.00 18.04
C PHE A 208 -16.67 -1.04 17.04
N LEU A 209 -17.98 -0.84 17.20
CA LEU A 209 -18.74 0.04 16.30
C LEU A 209 -18.38 1.52 16.50
N GLU A 210 -18.07 1.94 17.72
CA GLU A 210 -17.58 3.30 18.02
C GLU A 210 -16.22 3.54 17.35
N ASP A 211 -15.24 2.66 17.58
CA ASP A 211 -13.90 2.79 17.01
C ASP A 211 -13.92 2.70 15.47
N TYR A 212 -14.79 1.85 14.90
CA TYR A 212 -14.96 1.75 13.45
C TYR A 212 -15.50 3.03 12.80
N GLU A 213 -16.35 3.80 13.51
CA GLU A 213 -16.87 5.07 12.99
C GLU A 213 -15.90 6.24 13.20
N ASP A 214 -15.02 6.18 14.20
CA ASP A 214 -14.02 7.23 14.47
C ASP A 214 -12.78 7.15 13.55
N ASP A 215 -12.40 5.95 13.11
CA ASP A 215 -11.21 5.72 12.24
C ASP A 215 -11.46 6.01 10.74
N ARG A 216 -12.64 6.53 10.34
CA ARG A 216 -13.07 6.62 8.94
C ARG A 216 -13.68 7.95 8.52
#